data_AF-A0A527ZF76-F1
#
_entry.id   AF-A0A527ZF76-F1
#
_cell.length_a   1.000
_cell.length_b   1.000
_cell.length_c   1.000
_cell.angle_alpha   90.00
_cell.angle_beta   90.00
_cell.angle_gamma   90.00
#
_symmetry.space_group_name_H-M   'P 1'
#
loop_
_entity.id
_entity.type
_entity.pdbx_description
1 polymer ?
#
loop_
_entity_poly.entity_id
_entity_poly.type
_entity_poly.pdbx_seq_one_letter_code
_entity_poly.pdbx_strand_id
1 'polypeptide(L)'
;RLVRIARKARARIHVLHISTAEEIAFLERHKDVATCEATPHHLTLSADDYARLGTLIQMNPPVRAARHRDGIWHGIAQGIVDVLGSDHAPHTLAEKAKPYPASPSGMTGVQTLVPIMLDHVNAGRLTLQ
;
A
#
# COMPACT_ATOMS: atom_id res chain seq x y z
N ARG A 1 -5.95 7.51 15.89
CA ARG A 1 -6.54 8.87 16.07
C ARG A 1 -7.76 9.10 15.17
N LEU A 2 -7.63 8.90 13.85
CA LEU A 2 -8.68 9.20 12.86
C LEU A 2 -10.02 8.50 13.15
N VAL A 3 -10.01 7.19 13.40
CA VAL A 3 -11.22 6.40 13.77
C VAL A 3 -12.00 7.01 14.95
N ARG A 4 -11.30 7.47 16.00
CA ARG A 4 -11.93 8.12 17.15
C ARG A 4 -12.63 9.42 16.75
N ILE A 5 -12.02 10.20 15.87
CA ILE A 5 -12.61 11.44 15.34
C ILE A 5 -13.83 11.10 14.48
N ALA A 6 -13.72 10.10 13.61
CA ALA A 6 -14.81 9.64 12.75
C ALA A 6 -16.06 9.24 13.56
N ARG A 7 -15.88 8.45 14.63
CA ARG A 7 -16.98 8.09 15.54
C ARG A 7 -17.61 9.30 16.22
N LYS A 8 -16.80 10.24 16.73
CA LYS A 8 -17.30 11.49 17.34
C LYS A 8 -18.07 12.35 16.35
N ALA A 9 -17.60 12.42 15.11
CA ALA A 9 -18.22 13.17 14.03
C ALA A 9 -19.38 12.42 13.36
N ARG A 10 -19.65 11.15 13.73
CA ARG A 10 -20.62 10.27 13.06
C ARG A 10 -20.40 10.20 11.54
N ALA A 11 -19.14 10.17 11.12
CA ALA A 11 -18.74 10.11 9.72
C ALA A 11 -18.01 8.79 9.42
N ARG A 12 -18.18 8.28 8.20
CA ARG A 12 -17.36 7.19 7.67
C ARG A 12 -16.04 7.73 7.14
N ILE A 13 -14.98 6.92 7.23
CA ILE A 13 -13.66 7.27 6.72
C ILE A 13 -13.13 6.18 5.79
N HIS A 14 -12.22 6.57 4.92
CA HIS A 14 -11.42 5.67 4.10
C HIS A 14 -9.93 5.93 4.40
N VAL A 15 -9.19 4.90 4.77
CA VAL A 15 -7.76 4.98 5.08
C VAL A 15 -6.96 4.61 3.84
N LEU A 16 -6.22 5.60 3.31
CA LEU A 16 -5.44 5.46 2.09
C LEU A 16 -4.20 4.58 2.30
N HIS A 17 -3.81 3.92 1.20
CA HIS A 17 -2.53 3.23 0.98
C HIS A 17 -1.89 2.64 2.26
N ILE A 18 -2.53 1.65 2.89
CA ILE A 18 -1.99 1.03 4.11
C ILE A 18 -0.62 0.40 3.86
N SER A 19 0.25 0.40 4.86
CA SER A 19 1.64 -0.06 4.70
C SER A 19 2.12 -1.01 5.79
N THR A 20 1.32 -1.28 6.82
CA THR A 20 1.72 -2.08 7.98
C THR A 20 0.72 -3.19 8.33
N ALA A 21 1.23 -4.33 8.79
CA ALA A 21 0.42 -5.38 9.42
C ALA A 21 -0.36 -4.87 10.65
N GLU A 22 0.20 -3.91 11.38
CA GLU A 22 -0.41 -3.30 12.55
C GLU A 22 -1.65 -2.45 12.17
N GLU A 23 -1.62 -1.75 11.02
CA GLU A 23 -2.80 -1.08 10.45
C GLU A 23 -3.91 -2.07 10.10
N ILE A 24 -3.57 -3.22 9.51
CA ILE A 24 -4.54 -4.31 9.23
C ILE A 24 -5.21 -4.78 10.51
N ALA A 25 -4.42 -5.21 11.50
CA ALA A 25 -4.94 -5.70 12.78
C ALA A 25 -5.75 -4.64 13.53
N PHE A 26 -5.42 -3.36 13.35
CA PHE A 26 -6.21 -2.27 13.91
C PHE A 26 -7.54 -2.09 13.17
N LEU A 27 -7.53 -2.01 11.84
CA LEU A 27 -8.71 -1.71 11.01
C LEU A 27 -9.72 -2.84 10.97
N GLU A 28 -9.29 -4.09 11.10
CA GLU A 28 -10.15 -5.26 11.30
C GLU A 28 -11.20 -5.01 12.40
N ARG A 29 -10.79 -4.41 13.52
CA ARG A 29 -11.67 -4.12 14.67
C ARG A 29 -12.51 -2.84 14.52
N HIS A 30 -12.42 -2.15 13.38
CA HIS A 30 -13.03 -0.84 13.15
C HIS A 30 -13.74 -0.72 11.80
N LYS A 31 -14.13 -1.85 11.21
CA LYS A 31 -14.88 -1.92 9.94
C LYS A 31 -16.30 -1.33 10.03
N ASP A 32 -16.79 -1.05 11.23
CA ASP A 32 -18.06 -0.31 11.46
C ASP A 32 -18.03 1.11 10.91
N VAL A 33 -16.84 1.72 10.86
CA VAL A 33 -16.67 3.14 10.53
C VAL A 33 -15.59 3.41 9.47
N ALA A 34 -14.66 2.47 9.27
CA ALA A 34 -13.52 2.65 8.37
C ALA A 34 -13.49 1.59 7.26
N THR A 35 -13.22 2.06 6.04
CA THR A 35 -12.68 1.24 4.96
C THR A 35 -11.21 1.59 4.74
N CYS A 36 -10.47 0.78 3.98
CA CYS A 36 -9.10 1.04 3.60
C CYS A 36 -8.76 0.49 2.21
N GLU A 37 -7.68 1.03 1.65
CA GLU A 37 -7.09 0.54 0.41
C GLU A 37 -5.65 0.10 0.64
N ALA A 38 -5.19 -0.86 -0.17
CA ALA A 38 -3.79 -1.23 -0.29
C ALA A 38 -3.28 -0.93 -1.70
N THR A 39 -1.96 -0.81 -1.87
CA THR A 39 -1.35 -0.55 -3.18
C THR A 39 -0.59 -1.78 -3.70
N PRO A 40 -0.44 -1.94 -5.02
CA PRO A 40 0.36 -3.03 -5.60
C PRO A 40 1.82 -3.03 -5.13
N HIS A 41 2.41 -1.86 -4.90
CA HIS A 41 3.81 -1.77 -4.48
C HIS A 41 3.99 -2.21 -3.01
N HIS A 42 3.04 -1.95 -2.11
CA HIS A 42 3.08 -2.50 -0.74
C HIS A 42 2.76 -4.00 -0.68
N LEU A 43 2.19 -4.58 -1.73
CA LEU A 43 1.96 -6.03 -1.89
C LEU A 43 3.12 -6.78 -2.55
N THR A 44 3.93 -6.08 -3.33
CA THR A 44 4.95 -6.71 -4.18
C THR A 44 6.34 -6.51 -3.60
N LEU A 45 6.66 -5.29 -3.16
CA LEU A 45 8.00 -4.91 -2.72
C LEU A 45 8.18 -5.03 -1.21
N SER A 46 9.43 -5.10 -0.79
CA SER A 46 9.83 -5.00 0.62
C SER A 46 11.06 -4.11 0.79
N ALA A 47 11.43 -3.83 2.04
CA ALA A 47 12.61 -3.02 2.34
C ALA A 47 13.91 -3.60 1.73
N ASP A 48 13.97 -4.90 1.47
CA ASP A 48 15.12 -5.56 0.85
C ASP A 48 15.34 -5.09 -0.61
N ASP A 49 14.28 -4.61 -1.27
CA ASP A 49 14.36 -4.11 -2.65
C ASP A 49 15.08 -2.76 -2.76
N TYR A 50 15.27 -2.02 -1.66
CA TYR A 50 16.01 -0.75 -1.68
C TYR A 50 17.46 -0.93 -2.12
N ALA A 51 18.09 -2.08 -1.83
CA ALA A 51 19.45 -2.36 -2.25
C ALA A 51 19.60 -2.37 -3.79
N ARG A 52 18.55 -2.79 -4.50
CA ARG A 52 18.53 -2.92 -5.97
C ARG A 52 17.92 -1.70 -6.65
N LEU A 53 16.87 -1.12 -6.08
CA LEU A 53 16.07 -0.09 -6.73
C LEU A 53 16.30 1.32 -6.16
N GLY A 54 16.94 1.43 -4.99
CA GLY A 54 17.27 2.70 -4.36
C GLY A 54 16.06 3.62 -4.23
N THR A 55 16.24 4.87 -4.64
CA THR A 55 15.25 5.95 -4.53
C THR A 55 14.05 5.78 -5.46
N LEU A 56 14.11 4.90 -6.47
CA LEU A 56 12.98 4.63 -7.37
C LEU A 56 11.76 4.08 -6.61
N ILE A 57 11.97 3.35 -5.51
CA ILE A 57 10.90 2.83 -4.65
C ILE A 57 10.68 3.66 -3.39
N GLN A 58 11.25 4.87 -3.33
CA GLN A 58 10.93 5.82 -2.26
C GLN A 58 9.47 6.27 -2.38
N MET A 59 8.68 6.01 -1.34
CA MET A 59 7.23 6.24 -1.26
C MET A 59 6.84 6.82 0.10
N ASN A 60 5.62 7.36 0.20
CA ASN A 60 4.99 7.68 1.47
C ASN A 60 3.53 7.19 1.44
N PRO A 61 3.17 6.17 2.24
CA PRO A 61 4.01 5.49 3.22
C PRO A 61 5.13 4.64 2.59
N PRO A 62 6.27 4.44 3.29
CA PRO A 62 7.42 3.76 2.72
C PRO A 62 7.14 2.28 2.44
N VAL A 63 7.89 1.70 1.50
CA VAL A 63 7.99 0.24 1.37
C VAL A 63 8.69 -0.28 2.63
N ARG A 64 8.11 -1.29 3.29
CA ARG A 64 8.57 -1.75 4.60
C ARG A 64 9.10 -3.18 4.57
N ALA A 65 9.61 -3.66 5.71
CA ALA A 65 10.05 -5.04 5.86
C ALA A 65 8.97 -6.06 5.45
N ALA A 66 9.39 -7.22 4.94
CA ALA A 66 8.53 -8.24 4.34
C ALA A 66 7.31 -8.62 5.20
N ARG A 67 7.46 -8.69 6.53
CA ARG A 67 6.33 -9.01 7.44
C ARG A 67 5.12 -8.09 7.28
N HIS A 68 5.34 -6.83 6.89
CA HIS A 68 4.23 -5.90 6.68
C HIS A 68 3.51 -6.18 5.36
N ARG A 69 4.26 -6.45 4.27
CA ARG A 69 3.69 -6.92 3.00
C ARG A 69 2.86 -8.17 3.21
N ASP A 70 3.40 -9.13 3.97
CA ASP A 70 2.70 -10.38 4.27
C ASP A 70 1.45 -10.15 5.15
N GLY A 71 1.50 -9.19 6.08
CA GLY A 71 0.33 -8.76 6.85
C GLY A 71 -0.75 -8.07 6.01
N ILE A 72 -0.37 -7.29 4.99
CA ILE A 72 -1.33 -6.71 4.04
C ILE A 72 -1.95 -7.81 3.17
N TRP A 73 -1.16 -8.79 2.72
CA TRP A 73 -1.68 -9.97 2.02
C TRP A 73 -2.70 -10.74 2.86
N HIS A 74 -2.41 -10.95 4.15
CA HIS A 74 -3.39 -11.50 5.08
C HIS A 74 -4.65 -10.63 5.15
N GLY A 75 -4.49 -9.30 5.24
CA GLY A 75 -5.59 -8.35 5.20
C GLY A 75 -6.48 -8.46 3.96
N ILE A 76 -5.90 -8.70 2.79
CA ILE A 76 -6.66 -8.96 1.55
C ILE A 76 -7.41 -10.29 1.66
N ALA A 77 -6.74 -11.37 2.05
CA ALA A 77 -7.34 -12.70 2.14
C ALA A 77 -8.48 -12.77 3.16
N GLN A 78 -8.48 -11.91 4.19
CA GLN A 78 -9.53 -11.81 5.20
C GLN A 78 -10.63 -10.78 4.84
N GLY A 79 -10.55 -10.09 3.70
CA GLY A 79 -11.51 -9.05 3.32
C GLY A 79 -11.43 -7.78 4.18
N ILE A 80 -10.30 -7.55 4.86
CA ILE A 80 -10.06 -6.35 5.67
C ILE A 80 -9.74 -5.17 4.76
N VAL A 81 -8.96 -5.39 3.70
CA VAL A 81 -8.70 -4.41 2.65
C VAL A 81 -9.89 -4.36 1.71
N ASP A 82 -10.47 -3.18 1.50
CA ASP A 82 -11.69 -3.04 0.70
C ASP A 82 -11.42 -2.88 -0.79
N VAL A 83 -10.36 -2.13 -1.14
CA VAL A 83 -10.02 -1.81 -2.53
C VAL A 83 -8.51 -1.74 -2.76
N LEU A 84 -8.11 -1.78 -4.03
CA LEU A 84 -6.74 -1.52 -4.45
C LEU A 84 -6.62 -0.13 -5.08
N GLY A 85 -5.65 0.64 -4.61
CA GLY A 85 -5.33 1.99 -5.11
C GLY A 85 -3.95 2.03 -5.76
N SER A 86 -3.79 2.80 -6.84
CA SER A 86 -2.46 2.91 -7.49
C SER A 86 -1.48 3.81 -6.75
N ASP A 87 -2.01 4.80 -6.01
CA ASP A 87 -1.25 5.94 -5.46
C ASP A 87 -0.26 6.52 -6.49
N HIS A 88 -0.77 6.73 -7.71
CA HIS A 88 0.05 7.19 -8.83
C HIS A 88 0.61 8.59 -8.57
N ALA A 89 1.91 8.67 -8.33
CA ALA A 89 2.64 9.89 -8.01
C ALA A 89 3.92 10.00 -8.88
N PRO A 90 3.79 10.39 -10.16
CA PRO A 90 4.90 10.45 -11.10
C PRO A 90 5.90 11.56 -10.74
N HIS A 91 7.18 11.27 -10.95
CA HIS A 91 8.30 12.22 -10.89
C HIS A 91 9.25 11.93 -12.05
N THR A 92 10.06 12.91 -12.44
CA THR A 92 11.09 12.70 -13.45
C THR A 92 12.20 11.78 -12.93
N LEU A 93 12.88 11.07 -13.84
CA LEU A 93 14.04 10.26 -13.47
C LEU A 93 15.16 11.11 -12.84
N ALA A 94 15.32 12.36 -13.29
CA ALA A 94 16.29 13.29 -12.72
C ALA A 94 15.98 13.65 -11.25
N GLU A 95 14.71 13.84 -10.91
CA GLU A 95 14.29 14.07 -9.51
C GLU A 95 14.52 12.82 -8.65
N LYS A 96 14.14 11.64 -9.17
CA LYS A 96 14.31 10.36 -8.47
C LYS A 96 15.77 9.93 -8.33
N ALA A 97 16.69 10.41 -9.18
CA ALA A 97 18.11 10.08 -9.12
C ALA A 97 18.85 10.73 -7.93
N LYS A 98 18.24 11.72 -7.27
CA LYS A 98 18.81 12.37 -6.08
C LYS A 98 18.83 11.38 -4.90
N PRO A 99 19.83 11.43 -4.01
CA PRO A 99 19.84 10.58 -2.82
C PRO A 99 18.69 10.96 -1.88
N TYR A 100 18.26 10.03 -1.03
CA TYR A 100 17.37 10.36 0.09
C TYR A 100 18.06 11.36 1.04
N PRO A 101 17.38 12.40 1.55
CA PRO A 101 15.96 12.74 1.36
C PRO A 101 15.67 13.72 0.20
N ALA A 102 16.65 14.01 -0.66
CA ALA A 102 16.50 14.96 -1.77
C ALA A 102 15.71 14.41 -2.98
N SER A 103 15.53 13.10 -3.09
CA SER A 103 14.58 12.49 -4.03
C SER A 103 13.15 12.59 -3.48
N PRO A 104 12.13 12.85 -4.32
CA PRO A 104 10.74 12.89 -3.88
C PRO A 104 10.17 11.48 -3.65
N SER A 105 9.23 11.38 -2.71
CA SER A 105 8.40 10.19 -2.54
C SER A 105 7.32 10.13 -3.63
N GLY A 106 7.17 8.97 -4.26
CA GLY A 106 6.20 8.76 -5.34
C GLY A 106 6.71 7.77 -6.38
N MET A 107 5.77 7.01 -6.95
CA MET A 107 6.00 5.99 -7.98
C MET A 107 4.87 6.04 -9.02
N THR A 108 5.19 5.67 -10.26
CA THR A 108 4.15 5.40 -11.25
C THR A 108 3.45 4.07 -10.95
N GLY A 109 2.13 3.99 -11.16
CA GLY A 109 1.36 2.81 -10.76
C GLY A 109 0.07 2.59 -11.54
N VAL A 110 -0.49 3.63 -12.16
CA VAL A 110 -1.77 3.53 -12.89
C VAL A 110 -1.71 2.52 -14.03
N GLN A 111 -0.63 2.50 -14.81
CA GLN A 111 -0.48 1.60 -15.96
C GLN A 111 -0.16 0.14 -15.54
N THR A 112 0.46 -0.04 -14.38
CA THR A 112 0.98 -1.34 -13.93
C THR A 112 0.11 -2.01 -12.88
N LEU A 113 -0.90 -1.33 -12.32
CA LEU A 113 -1.78 -1.88 -11.29
C LEU A 113 -2.39 -3.21 -11.72
N VAL A 114 -3.15 -3.23 -12.82
CA VAL A 114 -3.82 -4.47 -13.26
C VAL A 114 -2.81 -5.56 -13.65
N PRO A 115 -1.78 -5.30 -14.47
CA PRO A 115 -0.77 -6.32 -14.78
C PRO A 115 -0.08 -6.93 -13.56
N ILE A 116 0.31 -6.12 -12.56
CA ILE A 116 0.93 -6.62 -11.33
C ILE A 116 -0.04 -7.50 -10.54
N MET A 117 -1.31 -7.08 -10.42
CA MET A 117 -2.29 -7.89 -9.69
C MET A 117 -2.61 -9.20 -10.42
N LEU A 118 -2.63 -9.20 -11.77
CA LEU A 118 -2.78 -10.43 -12.56
C LEU A 118 -1.58 -11.36 -12.42
N ASP A 119 -0.36 -10.83 -12.25
CA ASP A 119 0.82 -11.64 -11.91
C ASP A 119 0.64 -12.34 -10.55
N HIS A 120 0.09 -11.64 -9.55
CA HIS A 120 -0.25 -12.25 -8.26
C HIS A 120 -1.36 -13.31 -8.35
N VAL A 121 -2.33 -13.14 -9.26
CA VAL A 121 -3.32 -14.18 -9.59
C VAL A 121 -2.64 -15.40 -10.20
N ASN A 122 -1.77 -15.20 -11.20
CA ASN A 122 -1.00 -16.27 -11.83
C ASN A 122 -0.08 -17.00 -10.84
N ALA A 123 0.45 -16.28 -9.85
CA ALA A 123 1.24 -16.85 -8.75
C ALA A 123 0.40 -17.54 -7.65
N GLY A 124 -0.93 -17.62 -7.81
CA GLY A 124 -1.84 -18.29 -6.88
C GLY A 124 -2.09 -17.55 -5.56
N ARG A 125 -1.75 -16.25 -5.47
CA ARG A 125 -1.99 -15.44 -4.27
C ARG A 125 -3.43 -14.93 -4.18
N LEU A 126 -4.10 -14.81 -5.33
CA LEU A 126 -5.46 -14.31 -5.49
C LEU A 126 -6.19 -15.13 -6.54
N THR A 127 -7.51 -15.16 -6.45
CA THR A 127 -8.39 -15.55 -7.55
C THR A 127 -8.68 -14.34 -8.43
N LEU A 128 -9.11 -14.58 -9.68
CA LEU A 128 -9.55 -13.51 -10.57
C LEU A 128 -10.91 -12.91 -10.13
N GLN A 129 -11.70 -13.68 -9.38
CA GLN A 129 -13.01 -13.32 -8.83
C GLN A 129 -12.89 -13.04 -7.33
#